data_AF-C4GIN0-F1
#
_entry.id   AF-C4GIN0-F1
#
_cell.length_a   1.000
_cell.length_b   1.000
_cell.length_c   1.000
_cell.angle_alpha   90.00
_cell.angle_beta   90.00
_cell.angle_gamma   90.00
#
_symmetry.space_group_name_H-M   'P 1'
#
loop_
_entity.id
_entity.type
_entity.pdbx_description
1 polymer ?
#
loop_
_entity_poly.entity_id
_entity_poly.type
_entity_poly.pdbx_seq_one_letter_code
_entity_poly.pdbx_strand_id
1 'polypeptide(L)' 'MNKTKALAFLCRHQPLSDSVRYWVRQAAMAFADASLVAGLMVSLRSADGDISECARAALALCLR' A
#
# COMPACT_ATOMS: atom_id res chain seq x y z
N MET A 1 17.18 -4.68 -7.58
CA MET A 1 15.81 -4.85 -7.02
C MET A 1 14.81 -4.26 -8.01
N ASN A 2 13.79 -5.00 -8.43
CA ASN A 2 12.72 -4.48 -9.30
C ASN A 2 11.91 -3.42 -8.49
N LYS A 3 11.44 -2.35 -9.16
CA LYS A 3 10.73 -1.20 -8.54
C LYS A 3 9.52 -1.63 -7.68
N THR A 4 8.78 -2.62 -8.13
CA THR A 4 7.63 -3.21 -7.44
C THR A 4 8.02 -3.97 -6.17
N LYS A 5 9.15 -4.69 -6.19
CA LYS A 5 9.68 -5.37 -4.99
C LYS A 5 10.11 -4.37 -3.91
N ALA A 6 10.65 -3.22 -4.32
CA ALA A 6 11.00 -2.14 -3.38
C ALA A 6 9.76 -1.52 -2.71
N LEU A 7 8.69 -1.28 -3.49
CA LEU A 7 7.41 -0.79 -2.96
C LEU A 7 6.76 -1.78 -1.99
N ALA A 8 6.75 -3.07 -2.34
CA ALA A 8 6.20 -4.11 -1.47
C ALA A 8 6.98 -4.25 -0.15
N PHE A 9 8.31 -4.09 -0.19
CA PHE A 9 9.16 -4.08 0.99
C PHE A 9 8.84 -2.89 1.91
N LEU A 10 8.74 -1.68 1.35
CA LEU A 10 8.42 -0.47 2.09
C LEU A 10 7.02 -0.53 2.72
N CYS A 11 6.01 -1.06 2.02
CA CYS A 11 4.67 -1.27 2.59
C CYS A 11 4.65 -2.16 3.85
N ARG A 12 5.61 -3.10 3.98
CA ARG A 12 5.64 -4.09 5.06
C ARG A 12 6.53 -3.66 6.24
N HIS A 13 7.40 -2.67 6.06
CA HIS A 13 8.39 -2.30 7.07
C HIS A 13 7.93 -1.14 7.96
N GLN A 14 8.02 -1.35 9.27
CA GLN A 14 8.10 -0.29 10.27
C GLN A 14 9.57 -0.03 10.64
N PRO A 15 9.93 1.18 11.11
CA PRO A 15 9.08 2.37 11.31
C PRO A 15 9.24 3.36 10.13
N LEU A 16 8.22 3.46 9.28
CA LEU A 16 8.13 4.51 8.28
C LEU A 16 7.19 5.61 8.78
N SER A 17 7.50 6.88 8.50
CA SER A 17 6.60 7.99 8.81
C SER A 17 5.32 7.92 7.96
N ASP A 18 4.26 8.50 8.48
CA ASP A 18 2.91 8.47 7.90
C ASP A 18 2.87 9.03 6.48
N SER A 19 3.61 10.13 6.26
CA SER A 19 3.78 10.75 4.94
C SER A 19 4.42 9.80 3.92
N VAL A 20 5.42 9.01 4.34
CA VAL A 20 6.08 8.04 3.47
C VAL A 20 5.14 6.87 3.16
N ARG A 21 4.36 6.40 4.13
CA ARG A 21 3.35 5.35 3.91
C ARG A 21 2.28 5.77 2.91
N TYR A 22 1.84 7.04 2.98
CA TYR A 22 0.87 7.60 2.04
C TYR A 22 1.38 7.54 0.59
N TRP A 23 2.57 8.08 0.33
CA TRP A 23 3.14 8.10 -1.02
C TRP A 23 3.49 6.71 -1.55
N VAL A 24 3.98 5.82 -0.68
CA VAL A 24 4.24 4.42 -1.05
C VAL A 24 2.95 3.73 -1.48
N ARG A 25 1.81 4.01 -0.82
CA ARG A 25 0.49 3.49 -1.23
C ARG A 25 0.00 4.05 -2.56
N GLN A 26 0.17 5.35 -2.78
CA GLN A 26 -0.21 5.97 -4.05
C GLN A 26 0.60 5.38 -5.22
N ALA A 27 1.91 5.17 -5.03
CA ALA A 27 2.74 4.47 -6.00
C ALA A 27 2.27 3.03 -6.19
N ALA A 28 1.99 2.33 -5.10
CA ALA A 28 1.42 0.98 -5.11
C ALA A 28 0.14 0.85 -5.96
N MET A 29 -0.80 1.79 -5.80
CA MET A 29 -2.03 1.87 -6.60
C MET A 29 -1.75 1.98 -8.09
N ALA A 30 -0.73 2.74 -8.48
CA ALA A 30 -0.34 2.92 -9.87
C ALA A 30 0.30 1.67 -10.51
N PHE A 31 0.81 0.73 -9.70
CA PHE A 31 1.59 -0.42 -10.20
C PHE A 31 0.89 -1.79 -10.08
N ALA A 32 -0.35 -1.87 -9.56
CA ALA A 32 -1.27 -3.03 -9.62
C ALA A 32 -0.61 -4.44 -9.58
N ASP A 33 0.27 -4.69 -8.60
CA ASP A 33 1.00 -5.97 -8.48
C ASP A 33 0.41 -6.84 -7.35
N ALA A 34 0.31 -8.15 -7.59
CA ALA A 34 -0.24 -9.11 -6.63
C ALA A 34 0.51 -9.14 -5.28
N SER A 35 1.82 -8.87 -5.26
CA SER A 35 2.62 -8.83 -4.03
C SER A 35 2.33 -7.61 -3.14
N LEU A 36 1.59 -6.65 -3.69
CA LEU A 36 1.29 -5.34 -3.15
C LEU A 36 -0.14 -5.28 -2.57
N VAL A 37 -1.04 -6.13 -3.08
CA VAL A 37 -2.35 -6.48 -2.46
C VAL A 37 -2.20 -6.93 -1.01
N ALA A 38 -1.17 -7.73 -0.69
CA ALA A 38 -0.90 -8.18 0.68
C ALA A 38 -0.58 -7.00 1.64
N GLY A 39 0.13 -5.97 1.16
CA GLY A 39 0.43 -4.78 1.94
C GLY A 39 -0.80 -3.87 2.14
N LEU A 40 -1.68 -3.81 1.14
CA LEU A 40 -2.96 -3.10 1.23
C LEU A 40 -3.92 -3.79 2.21
N MET A 41 -3.96 -5.11 2.26
CA MET A 41 -4.75 -5.90 3.22
C MET A 41 -4.35 -5.64 4.68
N VAL A 42 -3.07 -5.37 4.95
CA VAL A 42 -2.61 -4.95 6.29
C VAL A 42 -3.10 -3.54 6.61
N SER A 43 -3.01 -2.65 5.62
CA SER A 43 -3.38 -1.24 5.73
C SER A 43 -4.87 -1.01 5.97
N LEU A 44 -5.72 -1.92 5.47
CA LEU A 44 -7.16 -1.98 5.73
C LEU A 44 -7.52 -2.09 7.22
N ARG A 45 -6.64 -2.64 8.05
CA ARG A 45 -6.85 -2.82 9.49
C ARG A 45 -6.34 -1.65 10.34
N SER A 46 -5.90 -0.57 9.72
CA SER A 46 -5.42 0.59 10.48
C SER A 46 -6.55 1.29 11.21
N ALA A 47 -6.26 1.82 12.40
CA ALA A 47 -7.16 2.67 13.16
C ALA A 47 -7.27 4.09 12.56
N ASP A 48 -6.34 4.47 11.68
CA ASP A 48 -6.37 5.72 10.94
C ASP A 48 -7.32 5.59 9.73
N GLY A 49 -8.35 6.43 9.73
CA GLY A 49 -9.43 6.41 8.74
C GLY A 49 -8.93 6.65 7.31
N ASP A 50 -8.05 7.63 7.11
CA ASP A 50 -7.52 8.00 5.80
C ASP A 50 -6.66 6.87 5.23
N ILE A 51 -5.86 6.26 6.11
CA ILE A 51 -5.00 5.12 5.79
C ILE A 51 -5.84 3.91 5.36
N SER A 52 -6.97 3.63 6.03
CA SER A 52 -7.88 2.53 5.69
C SER A 52 -8.67 2.79 4.39
N GLU A 53 -9.10 4.03 4.16
CA GLU A 53 -9.85 4.44 2.97
C GLU A 53 -9.00 4.32 1.71
N CYS A 54 -7.78 4.87 1.74
CA CYS A 54 -6.82 4.74 0.65
C CYS A 54 -6.54 3.27 0.31
N ALA A 55 -6.41 2.40 1.32
CA ALA A 55 -6.18 0.97 1.08
C ALA A 55 -7.37 0.29 0.39
N ARG A 56 -8.60 0.69 0.73
CA ARG A 56 -9.82 0.17 0.10
C ARG A 56 -9.95 0.60 -1.36
N ALA A 57 -9.73 1.89 -1.63
CA ALA A 57 -9.73 2.44 -3.00
C ALA A 57 -8.66 1.77 -3.87
N ALA A 58 -7.47 1.55 -3.32
CA ALA A 58 -6.39 0.84 -3.99
C ALA A 58 -6.76 -0.60 -4.38
N LEU A 59 -7.36 -1.35 -3.46
CA LEU A 59 -7.76 -2.73 -3.71
C LEU A 59 -8.87 -2.83 -4.75
N ALA A 60 -9.81 -1.89 -4.78
CA ALA A 60 -10.86 -1.84 -5.79
C ALA A 60 -10.32 -1.62 -7.21
N LEU A 61 -9.15 -0.97 -7.35
CA LEU A 61 -8.47 -0.78 -8.64
C LEU A 61 -7.63 -2.00 -9.04
N CYS A 62 -7.05 -2.72 -8.08
CA CYS A 62 -6.19 -3.89 -8.33
C CYS A 62 -6.98 -5.19 -8.63
N LEU A 63 -8.26 -5.28 -8.27
CA LEU A 63 -9.10 -6.48 -8.44
C LEU A 63 -10.00 -6.43 -9.70
N ARG A 64 -9.71 -5.52 -10.63
CA ARG A 64 -10.33 -5.45 -11.96
C ARG A 64 -9.47 -6.16 -12.99
#